data_AF-A0A920NY55-F1
#
_entry.id   AF-A0A920NY55-F1
#
_cell.length_a   1.000
_cell.length_b   1.000
_cell.length_c   1.000
_cell.angle_alpha   90.00
_cell.angle_beta   90.00
_cell.angle_gamma   90.00
#
_symmetry.space_group_name_H-M   'P 1'
#
loop_
_entity.id
_entity.type
_entity.pdbx_description
1 polymer ?
#
loop_
_entity_poly.entity_id
_entity_poly.type
_entity_poly.pdbx_seq_one_letter_code
_entity_poly.pdbx_strand_id
1 'polypeptide(L)' 'MNLNQLKVIRPSAKKRKKVIFCRDRDPLREQWEGFRSGQDGARQVHGADEAYSISLIRNNA' A
#
# COMPACT_ATOMS: atom_id res chain seq x y z
N MET A 1 7.49 7.98 -10.73
CA MET A 1 6.99 7.19 -9.58
C MET A 1 5.61 6.66 -9.95
N ASN A 2 5.51 5.41 -10.43
CA ASN A 2 4.26 4.86 -10.97
C ASN A 2 3.38 4.35 -9.80
N LEU A 3 2.33 5.10 -9.46
CA LEU A 3 1.51 4.92 -8.26
C LEU A 3 0.43 3.84 -8.45
N ASN A 4 0.84 2.58 -8.56
CA ASN A 4 -0.08 1.45 -8.43
C ASN A 4 -0.37 1.20 -6.93
N GLN A 5 -1.25 2.02 -6.34
CA GLN A 5 -1.71 1.87 -4.96
C GLN A 5 -3.22 2.07 -4.85
N LEU A 6 -3.87 1.26 -4.03
CA LEU A 6 -5.29 1.37 -3.72
C LEU A 6 -5.46 1.93 -2.31
N LYS A 7 -6.20 3.03 -2.18
CA LYS A 7 -6.45 3.70 -0.89
C LYS A 7 -7.90 3.50 -0.47
N VAL A 8 -8.10 3.11 0.78
CA VAL A 8 -9.43 2.91 1.38
C VAL A 8 -9.58 3.86 2.56
N ILE A 9 -10.65 4.67 2.52
CA ILE A 9 -11.03 5.57 3.60
C ILE A 9 -12.32 5.05 4.23
N ARG A 10 -12.34 4.91 5.55
CA ARG A 10 -13.50 4.48 6.34
C ARG A 10 -13.92 5.61 7.28
N PRO A 11 -14.78 6.54 6.84
CA PRO A 11 -15.07 7.78 7.58
C PRO A 11 -15.60 7.53 9.00
N SER A 12 -16.48 6.53 9.14
CA SER A 12 -17.17 6.22 10.40
C SER A 12 -16.44 5.19 11.26
N ALA A 13 -15.24 4.74 10.89
CA ALA A 13 -14.52 3.72 11.65
C ALA A 13 -13.87 4.33 12.91
N LYS A 14 -14.01 3.67 14.07
CA LYS A 14 -13.35 4.10 15.33
C LYS A 14 -11.82 3.92 15.29
N LYS A 15 -11.32 2.96 14.51
CA LYS A 15 -9.88 2.68 14.29
C LYS A 15 -9.65 2.36 12.83
N ARG A 16 -8.40 2.53 12.35
CA ARG A 16 -7.98 2.21 10.96
C ARG A 16 -8.84 2.92 9.91
N LYS A 17 -8.97 4.25 10.03
CA LYS A 17 -9.75 5.10 9.13
C LYS A 17 -9.12 5.23 7.76
N LYS A 18 -7.79 5.14 7.66
CA LYS A 18 -7.04 5.20 6.40
C LYS A 18 -6.20 3.94 6.25
N VAL A 19 -6.61 3.05 5.35
CA VAL A 19 -5.88 1.83 5.03
C VAL A 19 -5.41 1.90 3.59
N ILE A 20 -4.16 1.53 3.34
CA ILE A 20 -3.59 1.49 1.98
C ILE A 20 -3.19 0.07 1.63
N PHE A 21 -3.48 -0.33 0.40
CA PHE A 21 -2.94 -1.53 -0.20
C PHE A 21 -1.96 -1.13 -1.30
N CYS A 22 -0.71 -1.54 -1.16
CA CYS A 22 0.37 -1.20 -2.06
C CYS A 22 1.17 -2.44 -2.45
N ARG A 23 1.98 -2.32 -3.51
CA ARG A 23 2.92 -3.38 -3.89
C ARG A 23 4.02 -3.55 -2.85
N ASP A 24 4.43 -4.79 -2.66
CA ASP A 24 5.61 -5.11 -1.86
C ASP A 24 6.88 -4.54 -2.48
N ARG A 25 7.86 -4.27 -1.62
CA ARG A 25 9.23 -4.04 -2.05
C ARG A 25 9.75 -5.30 -2.74
N ASP A 26 10.48 -5.09 -3.80
CA ASP A 26 11.16 -6.17 -4.52
C ASP A 26 12.56 -5.67 -4.90
N PRO A 27 13.58 -5.94 -4.07
CA PRO A 27 14.92 -5.40 -4.29
C PRO A 27 15.55 -5.80 -5.63
N LEU A 28 15.15 -6.95 -6.19
CA LEU A 28 15.65 -7.40 -7.49
C LEU A 28 15.01 -6.56 -8.60
N ARG A 29 13.70 -6.39 -8.58
CA ARG A 29 12.98 -5.62 -9.60
C ARG A 29 13.20 -4.12 -9.47
N GLU A 30 13.41 -3.60 -8.27
CA GLU A 30 13.64 -2.18 -8.00
C GLU A 30 14.93 -1.64 -8.63
N GLN A 31 15.91 -2.51 -8.88
CA GLN A 31 17.13 -2.15 -9.64
C GLN A 31 16.81 -1.69 -11.07
N TRP A 32 15.69 -2.18 -11.64
CA TRP A 32 15.31 -1.94 -13.03
C TRP A 32 14.05 -1.08 -13.17
N GLU A 33 13.04 -1.33 -12.34
CA GLU A 33 11.73 -0.66 -12.37
C GLU A 33 11.68 0.60 -11.48
N GLY A 34 12.73 0.85 -10.70
CA GLY A 34 12.81 1.92 -9.73
C GLY A 34 12.18 1.57 -8.37
N PHE A 35 12.50 2.39 -7.37
CA PHE A 35 12.09 2.16 -5.99
C PHE A 35 10.57 2.17 -5.79
N ARG A 36 10.09 1.22 -4.98
CA ARG A 36 8.70 1.19 -4.51
C ARG A 36 8.65 1.67 -3.07
N SER A 37 7.56 2.30 -2.64
CA SER A 37 7.48 2.76 -1.24
C SER A 37 7.36 1.61 -0.23
N GLY A 38 6.81 0.46 -0.65
CA GLY A 38 6.41 -0.60 0.28
C GLY A 38 5.34 -0.13 1.29
N GLN A 39 5.00 -0.98 2.24
CA GLN A 39 4.01 -0.67 3.28
C GLN A 39 4.49 0.47 4.18
N ASP A 40 5.77 0.47 4.54
CA ASP A 40 6.35 1.45 5.46
C ASP A 40 6.40 2.84 4.84
N GLY A 41 6.87 2.94 3.59
CA GLY A 41 6.85 4.19 2.84
C GLY A 41 5.42 4.64 2.54
N ALA A 42 4.48 3.72 2.29
CA ALA A 42 3.07 4.08 2.13
C ALA A 42 2.48 4.69 3.41
N ARG A 43 2.84 4.18 4.60
CA ARG A 43 2.44 4.77 5.89
C ARG A 43 3.03 6.17 6.08
N GLN A 44 4.34 6.32 5.87
CA GLN A 44 5.02 7.60 6.06
C GLN A 44 4.58 8.69 5.08
N VAL A 45 4.48 8.36 3.78
CA VAL A 45 4.19 9.35 2.72
C VAL A 45 2.70 9.71 2.67
N HIS A 46 1.80 8.79 3.04
CA HIS A 46 0.36 9.00 2.89
C HIS A 46 -0.41 9.09 4.21
N GLY A 47 0.26 9.01 5.36
CA GLY A 47 -0.38 9.08 6.67
C GLY A 47 -1.44 8.00 6.84
N ALA A 48 -1.16 6.80 6.34
CA ALA A 48 -2.04 5.65 6.52
C ALA A 48 -1.91 5.12 7.95
N ASP A 49 -3.04 4.78 8.57
CA ASP A 49 -3.05 4.09 9.85
C ASP A 49 -2.42 2.71 9.70
N GLU A 50 -2.73 2.03 8.59
CA GLU A 50 -2.20 0.72 8.24
C GLU A 50 -1.95 0.63 6.73
N ALA A 51 -0.91 -0.12 6.35
CA ALA A 51 -0.61 -0.43 4.97
C ALA A 51 -0.34 -1.93 4.82
N TYR A 52 -0.86 -2.51 3.73
CA TYR A 52 -0.85 -3.95 3.47
C TYR A 52 -0.37 -4.24 2.05
N SER A 53 0.12 -5.47 1.83
CA SER A 53 0.39 -5.95 0.47
C SER A 53 -0.90 -6.05 -0.32
N ILE A 54 -0.86 -5.56 -1.56
CA ILE A 54 -1.97 -5.71 -2.52
C ILE A 54 -2.25 -7.19 -2.85
N SER A 55 -1.27 -8.08 -2.63
CA SER A 55 -1.45 -9.53 -2.80
C SER A 55 -2.48 -10.14 -1.84
N LEU A 56 -2.77 -9.48 -0.71
CA LEU A 56 -3.80 -9.91 0.24
C LEU A 56 -5.22 -9.70 -0.31
N ILE A 57 -5.39 -8.82 -1.31
CA ILE A 57 -6.65 -8.67 -2.01
C ILE A 57 -6.72 -9.75 -3.09
N ARG A 58 -7.17 -10.94 -2.70
CA ARG A 58 -7.53 -12.00 -3.65
C ARG A 58 -9.03 -11.96 -3.87
N ASN A 59 -9.43 -11.79 -5.12
CA ASN A 59 -10.82 -11.95 -5.53
C ASN A 59 -11.13 -13.45 -5.49
N ASN A 60 -12.00 -13.88 -4.57
CA ASN A 60 -12.64 -15.18 -4.65
C ASN A 60 -13.92 -14.97 -5.47
N ALA A 61 -13.82 -15.19 -6.78
CA ALA A 61 -14.96 -15.39 -7.66
C ALA A 61 -14.95 -16.85 -8.10
#